data_AF-A0A354CXB4-F1
#
_entry.id   AF-A0A354CXB4-F1
#
_cell.length_a   1.000
_cell.length_b   1.000
_cell.length_c   1.000
_cell.angle_alpha   90.00
_cell.angle_beta   90.00
_cell.angle_gamma   90.00
#
_symmetry.space_group_name_H-M   'P 1'
#
loop_
_entity.id
_entity.type
_entity.pdbx_description
1 polymer ?
#
loop_
_entity_poly.entity_id
_entity_poly.type
_entity_poly.pdbx_seq_one_letter_code
_entity_poly.pdbx_strand_id
1 'polypeptide(L)'
;SDQLAQAEDVVKLTFKSNRRSCGVYGGGHSLCIHWEVFYSNSLDHSGLTISLWKGYVPLDGDFVIPRERTKLSDSTWHLTLSLAGNPEWKEGGSGQLHSTRDLARTYIEMLFQKMGEKGN
;
A
#
# COMPACT_ATOMS: atom_id res chain seq x y z
N SER A 1 -55.94 -10.24 -7.15
CA SER A 1 -54.96 -10.80 -8.08
C SER A 1 -53.86 -9.77 -8.28
N ASP A 2 -53.12 -9.45 -7.23
CA ASP A 2 -51.86 -10.13 -6.83
C ASP A 2 -50.91 -10.18 -8.03
N GLN A 3 -50.11 -9.12 -8.19
CA GLN A 3 -48.72 -9.04 -7.73
C GLN A 3 -47.86 -10.19 -8.27
N LEU A 4 -47.02 -9.89 -9.27
CA LEU A 4 -45.74 -10.55 -9.53
C LEU A 4 -44.87 -9.57 -10.33
N ALA A 5 -44.50 -8.44 -9.70
CA ALA A 5 -43.31 -7.73 -10.11
C ALA A 5 -42.13 -8.57 -9.64
N GLN A 6 -41.43 -9.21 -10.57
CA GLN A 6 -40.18 -9.91 -10.30
C GLN A 6 -39.20 -8.91 -9.70
N ALA A 7 -39.00 -8.99 -8.38
CA ALA A 7 -37.84 -8.41 -7.75
C ALA A 7 -36.65 -9.26 -8.21
N GLU A 8 -35.93 -8.79 -9.22
CA GLU A 8 -34.58 -9.27 -9.46
C GLU A 8 -33.79 -8.98 -8.18
N ASP A 9 -33.42 -10.04 -7.45
CA ASP A 9 -32.49 -9.96 -6.33
C ASP A 9 -31.12 -9.53 -6.87
N VAL A 10 -30.95 -8.22 -7.03
CA VAL A 10 -29.64 -7.62 -7.33
C VAL A 10 -28.81 -7.77 -6.06
N VAL A 11 -28.01 -8.84 -6.00
CA VAL A 11 -27.00 -9.03 -4.96
C VAL A 11 -26.03 -7.85 -5.02
N LYS A 12 -26.22 -6.90 -4.10
CA LYS A 12 -25.43 -5.68 -4.04
C LYS A 12 -24.18 -5.94 -3.20
N LEU A 13 -23.12 -6.42 -3.85
CA LEU A 13 -21.81 -6.58 -3.21
C LEU A 13 -21.24 -5.20 -2.87
N THR A 14 -21.27 -4.83 -1.59
CA THR A 14 -20.67 -3.59 -1.11
C THR A 14 -19.28 -3.93 -0.57
N PHE A 15 -18.25 -3.72 -1.40
CA PHE A 15 -16.87 -3.90 -0.97
C PHE A 15 -16.44 -2.69 -0.13
N LYS A 16 -16.25 -2.89 1.18
CA LYS A 16 -15.52 -1.91 2.00
C LYS A 16 -14.03 -2.23 1.88
N SER A 17 -13.31 -1.43 1.10
CA SER A 17 -11.84 -1.45 1.09
C SER A 17 -11.34 -1.15 2.51
N ASN A 18 -10.59 -2.10 3.09
CA ASN A 18 -9.94 -1.90 4.38
C ASN A 18 -8.54 -1.37 4.12
N ARG A 19 -8.43 -0.05 3.90
CA ARG A 19 -7.14 0.62 3.75
C ARG A 19 -6.50 0.87 5.11
N ARG A 20 -5.24 0.46 5.25
CA ARG A 20 -4.37 0.81 6.38
C ARG A 20 -3.19 1.59 5.85
N SER A 21 -2.86 2.69 6.51
CA SER A 21 -1.78 3.58 6.10
C SER A 21 -0.84 3.79 7.28
N CYS A 22 0.46 3.68 7.05
CA CYS A 22 1.48 4.13 7.99
C CYS A 22 2.58 4.89 7.26
N GLY A 23 3.35 5.68 7.99
CA GLY A 23 4.36 6.52 7.40
C GLY A 23 5.46 6.83 8.38
N VAL A 24 6.66 6.98 7.83
CA VAL A 24 7.88 7.33 8.55
C VAL A 24 8.43 8.58 7.91
N TYR A 25 8.73 9.60 8.71
CA TYR A 25 9.25 10.88 8.25
C TYR A 25 10.60 11.20 8.92
N GLY A 26 11.51 11.81 8.16
CA GLY A 26 12.82 12.22 8.66
C GLY A 26 13.65 12.91 7.58
N GLY A 27 14.52 13.84 7.97
CA GLY A 27 15.49 14.46 7.05
C GLY A 27 14.87 15.09 5.79
N GLY A 28 13.65 15.62 5.88
CA GLY A 28 12.93 16.19 4.72
C GLY A 28 12.38 15.15 3.74
N HIS A 29 12.33 13.87 4.11
CA HIS A 29 11.81 12.76 3.32
C HIS A 29 10.73 12.00 4.08
N SER A 30 9.87 11.31 3.34
CA SER A 30 8.79 10.47 3.90
C SER A 30 8.70 9.15 3.17
N LEU A 31 8.56 8.06 3.92
CA LEU A 31 8.17 6.75 3.42
C LEU A 31 6.71 6.50 3.80
N CYS A 32 5.85 6.29 2.81
CA CYS A 32 4.43 5.99 3.02
C CYS A 32 4.16 4.54 2.62
N ILE A 33 3.45 3.83 3.49
CA ILE A 33 3.07 2.43 3.29
C ILE A 33 1.56 2.37 3.34
N HIS A 34 0.96 1.92 2.25
CA HIS A 34 -0.48 1.74 2.11
C HIS A 34 -0.76 0.27 1.86
N TRP A 35 -1.52 -0.33 2.76
CA TRP A 35 -2.07 -1.64 2.58
C TRP A 35 -3.53 -1.54 2.21
N GLU A 36 -3.90 -2.11 1.08
CA GLU A 36 -5.28 -2.19 0.62
C GLU A 36 -5.73 -3.64 0.56
N VAL A 37 -6.80 -3.95 1.30
CA VAL A 37 -7.53 -5.22 1.20
C VAL A 37 -8.87 -4.97 0.54
N PHE A 38 -9.08 -5.55 -0.63
CA PHE A 38 -10.33 -5.43 -1.39
C PHE A 38 -11.46 -6.30 -0.82
N TYR A 39 -11.12 -7.45 -0.23
CA TYR A 39 -12.08 -8.41 0.32
C TYR A 39 -11.83 -8.63 1.81
N SER A 40 -12.84 -8.42 2.67
CA SER A 40 -12.67 -8.54 4.12
C SER A 40 -12.29 -9.93 4.62
N ASN A 41 -12.52 -10.97 3.81
CA ASN A 41 -12.30 -12.38 4.13
C ASN A 41 -11.25 -13.06 3.24
N SER A 42 -10.60 -12.34 2.33
CA SER A 42 -9.54 -12.89 1.49
C SER A 42 -8.37 -11.92 1.38
N LEU A 43 -7.16 -12.49 1.26
CA LEU A 43 -5.96 -11.74 0.91
C LEU A 43 -5.72 -11.74 -0.61
N ASP A 44 -6.57 -12.44 -1.38
CA ASP A 44 -6.59 -12.36 -2.83
C ASP A 44 -6.83 -10.90 -3.24
N HIS A 45 -5.99 -10.42 -4.16
CA HIS A 45 -5.95 -9.02 -4.60
C HIS A 45 -5.52 -8.01 -3.53
N SER A 46 -5.03 -8.42 -2.36
CA SER A 46 -4.39 -7.45 -1.44
C SER A 46 -3.17 -6.80 -2.09
N GLY A 47 -3.03 -5.50 -1.86
CA GLY A 47 -1.96 -4.67 -2.42
C GLY A 47 -1.25 -3.91 -1.32
N LEU A 48 0.07 -4.00 -1.29
CA LEU A 48 0.94 -3.17 -0.47
C LEU A 48 1.66 -2.19 -1.37
N THR A 49 1.26 -0.93 -1.33
CA THR A 49 1.95 0.16 -2.01
C THR A 49 2.92 0.83 -1.06
N ILE A 50 4.18 0.94 -1.50
CA ILE A 50 5.22 1.65 -0.76
C ILE A 50 5.73 2.78 -1.64
N SER A 51 5.62 4.01 -1.13
CA SER A 51 6.01 5.23 -1.83
C SER A 51 7.04 6.01 -1.02
N LEU A 52 8.11 6.46 -1.68
CA LEU A 52 9.10 7.37 -1.09
C LEU A 52 8.89 8.78 -1.65
N TRP A 53 9.00 9.77 -0.77
CA TRP A 53 8.75 11.17 -1.09
C TRP A 53 9.86 12.07 -0.54
N LYS A 54 10.15 13.15 -1.27
CA LYS A 54 10.80 14.35 -0.75
C LYS A 54 9.70 15.30 -0.27
N GLY A 55 9.81 15.77 0.97
CA GLY A 55 8.77 16.51 1.68
C GLY A 55 7.92 15.63 2.60
N TYR A 56 7.10 16.27 3.45
CA TYR A 56 6.15 15.60 4.33
C TYR A 56 4.89 15.21 3.56
N VAL A 57 4.45 13.96 3.72
CA VAL A 57 3.17 13.48 3.19
C VAL A 57 2.24 13.13 4.35
N PRO A 58 1.17 13.91 4.56
CA PRO A 58 0.15 13.56 5.54
C PRO A 58 -0.54 12.26 5.13
N LEU A 59 -0.77 11.39 6.12
CA LEU A 59 -1.60 10.20 5.94
C LEU A 59 -3.07 10.58 6.16
N ASP A 60 -3.97 9.67 5.75
CA ASP A 60 -5.42 9.91 5.74
C ASP A 60 -5.92 10.59 7.05
N GLY A 61 -6.49 11.80 6.95
CA GLY A 61 -7.11 12.53 8.06
C GLY A 61 -6.36 13.75 8.59
N ASP A 62 -5.11 13.99 8.18
CA ASP A 62 -4.35 15.17 8.61
C ASP A 62 -4.69 16.42 7.77
N PHE A 63 -4.99 17.55 8.43
CA PHE A 63 -5.13 18.85 7.78
C PHE A 63 -3.79 19.29 7.16
N VAL A 64 -3.78 19.59 5.86
CA VAL A 64 -2.54 19.83 5.10
C VAL A 64 -2.29 21.32 4.89
N ILE A 65 -1.16 21.83 5.40
CA ILE A 65 -0.53 23.01 4.81
C ILE A 65 0.17 22.53 3.52
N PRO A 66 -0.13 23.07 2.33
CA PRO A 66 0.49 22.62 1.09
C PRO A 66 1.98 22.97 1.12
N ARG A 67 2.82 21.98 1.44
CA ARG A 67 4.25 22.00 1.17
C ARG A 67 4.49 21.27 -0.14
N GLU A 68 5.44 21.75 -0.93
CA GLU A 68 5.89 21.04 -2.12
C GLU A 68 6.37 19.64 -1.73
N ARG A 69 5.84 18.63 -2.42
CA ARG A 69 6.23 17.23 -2.25
C ARG A 69 6.54 16.63 -3.62
N THR A 70 7.59 15.83 -3.68
CA THR A 70 8.01 15.16 -4.92
C THR A 70 8.07 13.67 -4.66
N LYS A 71 7.35 12.87 -5.46
CA LYS A 71 7.41 11.42 -5.39
C LYS A 71 8.76 10.98 -5.96
N LEU A 72 9.55 10.25 -5.18
CA LEU A 72 10.86 9.76 -5.57
C LEU A 72 10.79 8.33 -6.11
N SER A 73 9.96 7.49 -5.48
CA SER A 73 9.71 6.13 -5.93
C SER A 73 8.33 5.66 -5.52
N ASP A 74 7.81 4.67 -6.24
CA ASP A 74 6.52 4.05 -5.98
C ASP A 74 6.56 2.60 -6.45
N SER A 75 5.96 1.71 -5.67
CA SER A 75 6.03 0.27 -5.93
C SER A 75 4.83 -0.40 -5.29
N THR A 76 4.27 -1.40 -5.98
CA THR A 76 3.10 -2.14 -5.55
C THR A 76 3.41 -3.62 -5.51
N TRP A 77 3.13 -4.21 -4.35
CA TRP A 77 3.41 -5.58 -4.02
C TRP A 77 2.11 -6.32 -3.71
N HIS A 78 2.02 -7.56 -4.17
CA HIS A 78 0.89 -8.43 -3.91
C HIS A 78 1.29 -9.54 -2.94
N LEU A 79 0.44 -9.79 -1.97
CA LEU A 79 0.67 -10.89 -1.04
C LEU A 79 0.44 -12.22 -1.77
N THR A 80 1.37 -13.15 -1.59
CA THR A 80 1.29 -14.51 -2.12
C THR A 80 1.85 -15.49 -1.10
N LEU A 81 1.74 -16.79 -1.40
CA LEU A 81 2.31 -17.85 -0.57
C LEU A 81 3.44 -18.53 -1.34
N SER A 82 4.55 -18.80 -0.65
CA SER A 82 5.63 -19.61 -1.17
C SER A 82 5.22 -21.08 -1.30
N LEU A 83 6.06 -21.91 -1.94
CA LEU A 83 5.85 -23.36 -2.01
C LEU A 83 5.76 -24.02 -0.62
N ALA A 84 6.37 -23.42 0.40
CA ALA A 84 6.31 -23.87 1.78
C ALA A 84 5.11 -23.31 2.56
N GLY A 85 4.25 -22.49 1.92
CA GLY A 85 3.09 -21.86 2.55
C GLY A 85 3.41 -20.61 3.36
N ASN A 86 4.61 -20.03 3.22
CA ASN A 86 4.97 -18.79 3.93
C ASN A 86 4.42 -17.56 3.19
N PRO A 87 3.93 -16.53 3.90
CA PRO A 87 3.49 -15.29 3.29
C PRO A 87 4.67 -14.48 2.73
N GLU A 88 4.59 -14.13 1.46
CA GLU A 88 5.62 -13.42 0.71
C GLU A 88 5.02 -12.34 -0.20
N TRP A 89 5.87 -11.41 -0.62
CA TRP A 89 5.53 -10.25 -1.44
C TRP A 89 6.06 -10.42 -2.84
N LYS A 90 5.17 -10.26 -3.82
CA LYS A 90 5.52 -10.29 -5.24
C LYS A 90 5.26 -8.94 -5.87
N GLU A 91 6.26 -8.37 -6.54
CA GLU A 91 6.09 -7.11 -7.26
C GLU A 91 5.30 -7.33 -8.56
N GLY A 92 4.48 -6.34 -8.94
CA GLY A 92 3.79 -6.36 -10.22
C GLY A 92 4.77 -6.42 -11.40
N GLY A 93 4.88 -7.59 -12.05
CA GLY A 93 5.73 -7.80 -13.23
C GLY A 93 7.07 -8.49 -12.97
N SER A 94 7.44 -8.71 -11.71
CA SER A 94 8.63 -9.51 -11.35
C SER A 94 8.23 -10.91 -10.85
N GLY A 95 9.08 -11.90 -11.11
CA GLY A 95 8.94 -13.26 -10.55
C GLY A 95 9.51 -13.39 -9.15
N GLN A 96 10.11 -12.32 -8.62
CA GLN A 96 10.86 -12.36 -7.38
C GLN A 96 9.93 -12.25 -6.18
N LEU A 97 10.17 -13.09 -5.18
CA LEU A 97 9.45 -13.10 -3.91
C LEU A 97 10.32 -12.48 -2.83
N HIS A 98 9.69 -11.69 -1.97
CA HIS A 98 10.34 -11.01 -0.86
C HIS A 98 9.61 -11.32 0.44
N SER A 99 10.36 -11.62 1.50
CA SER A 99 9.76 -11.66 2.83
C SER A 99 9.39 -10.24 3.28
N THR A 100 8.44 -10.12 4.22
CA THR A 100 8.11 -8.81 4.85
C THR A 100 9.36 -8.15 5.45
N ARG A 101 10.28 -8.95 6.01
CA ARG A 101 11.53 -8.45 6.60
C ARG A 101 12.46 -7.86 5.55
N ASP A 102 12.63 -8.55 4.43
CA ASP A 102 13.50 -8.08 3.34
C ASP A 102 12.94 -6.82 2.72
N LEU A 103 11.62 -6.79 2.50
CA LEU A 103 10.93 -5.60 1.99
C LEU A 103 11.10 -4.41 2.94
N ALA A 104 10.84 -4.60 4.24
CA ALA A 104 11.01 -3.56 5.24
C ALA A 104 12.45 -3.03 5.29
N ARG A 105 13.44 -3.93 5.26
CA ARG A 105 14.86 -3.55 5.22
C ARG A 105 15.15 -2.67 4.01
N THR A 106 14.78 -3.11 2.81
CA THR A 106 15.06 -2.38 1.56
C THR A 106 14.53 -0.94 1.61
N TYR A 107 13.26 -0.73 1.98
CA TYR A 107 12.69 0.63 1.98
C TYR A 107 13.20 1.50 3.12
N ILE A 108 13.51 0.92 4.29
CA ILE A 108 14.13 1.66 5.39
C ILE A 108 15.55 2.10 5.01
N GLU A 109 16.33 1.23 4.39
CA GLU A 109 17.67 1.55 3.88
C GLU A 109 17.61 2.63 2.79
N MET A 110 16.66 2.54 1.85
CA MET A 110 16.43 3.58 0.86
C MET A 110 16.08 4.93 1.50
N LEU A 111 15.22 4.94 2.54
CA LEU A 111 14.90 6.16 3.28
C LEU A 111 16.15 6.74 3.95
N PHE A 112 16.95 5.93 4.63
CA PHE A 112 18.20 6.38 5.26
C PHE A 112 19.19 6.93 4.25
N GLN A 113 19.34 6.28 3.10
CA GLN A 113 20.19 6.77 2.01
C GLN A 113 19.73 8.16 1.54
N LYS A 114 18.43 8.35 1.29
CA LYS A 114 17.89 9.66 0.90
C LYS A 114 18.02 10.73 1.97
N MET A 115 17.93 10.38 3.25
CA MET A 115 18.20 11.32 4.33
C MET A 115 19.69 11.68 4.46
N GLY A 116 20.59 10.79 4.04
CA GLY A 116 22.04 11.00 4.06
C GLY A 116 22.59 11.75 2.84
N GLU A 117 21.84 11.78 1.72
CA GLU A 117 22.12 12.64 0.57
C GLU A 117 21.96 14.10 0.98
N LYS A 118 23.05 14.74 1.44
CA LYS A 118 23.08 16.18 1.69
C LYS A 118 22.60 16.90 0.43
N GLY A 119 21.61 17.77 0.57
CA GLY A 119 21.18 18.65 -0.53
C GLY A 119 22.39 19.44 -1.03
N ASN A 120 22.79 19.16 -2.26
CA ASN A 120 23.63 20.06 -3.06
C ASN A 120 22.88 21.36 -3.32
#